data_AF-A0A812UEU6-F1
#
_entry.id   AF-A0A812UEU6-F1
#
_cell.length_a   1.000
_cell.length_b   1.000
_cell.length_c   1.000
_cell.angle_alpha   90.00
_cell.angle_beta   90.00
_cell.angle_gamma   90.00
#
_symmetry.space_group_name_H-M   'P 1'
#
loop_
_entity.id
_entity.type
_entity.pdbx_description
1 polymer ?
#
loop_
_entity_poly.entity_id
_entity_poly.type
_entity_poly.pdbx_seq_one_letter_code
_entity_poly.pdbx_strand_id
1 'polypeptide(L)'
;MAAYVATYGYGYIKTALVGGTYTKEQGLFYGGRQLEPSHVLLRDFFKEQLGKVPAQEIAWVDVHTGLGPPGVDVLLGSGLDKQQMEAIFPKVEGEFDGCQCEAFGVRGVDRRCGQGELEVNNAKFSSSQSAGYEYTVGALSGDWVTEWFPKGSGKVLLVQQEFGTLASLSVARALMLENTGFHYDRGNHDFWRTFTQDAFYVRTDVWKEKVLRRGMDVFQKMAKMLSS
;
A
#
# COMPACT_ATOMS: atom_id res chain seq x y z
N MET A 1 1.67 -8.94 23.76
CA MET A 1 1.11 -9.29 22.43
C MET A 1 0.23 -10.53 22.48
N ALA A 2 0.72 -11.72 22.88
CA ALA A 2 -0.03 -12.97 22.83
C ALA A 2 -1.35 -12.98 23.64
N ALA A 3 -1.34 -12.44 24.86
CA ALA A 3 -2.56 -12.30 25.67
C ALA A 3 -3.63 -11.45 24.99
N TYR A 4 -3.23 -10.32 24.38
CA TYR A 4 -4.15 -9.47 23.62
C TYR A 4 -4.71 -10.18 22.39
N VAL A 5 -3.90 -10.96 21.67
CA VAL A 5 -4.38 -11.75 20.51
C VAL A 5 -5.43 -12.77 20.96
N ALA A 6 -5.21 -13.43 22.09
CA ALA A 6 -6.16 -14.38 22.66
C ALA A 6 -7.47 -13.70 23.12
N THR A 7 -7.39 -12.47 23.65
CA THR A 7 -8.56 -11.74 24.17
C THR A 7 -9.37 -11.03 23.08
N TYR A 8 -8.72 -10.40 22.11
CA TYR A 8 -9.37 -9.51 21.13
C TYR A 8 -9.35 -10.04 19.70
N GLY A 9 -8.60 -11.11 19.44
CA GLY A 9 -8.43 -11.66 18.10
C GLY A 9 -7.37 -10.92 17.27
N TYR A 10 -6.75 -11.67 16.36
CA TYR A 10 -5.66 -11.19 15.52
C TYR A 10 -6.03 -10.01 14.62
N GLY A 11 -7.22 -10.05 14.00
CA GLY A 11 -7.66 -9.01 13.07
C GLY A 11 -7.75 -7.62 13.70
N TYR A 12 -8.34 -7.51 14.90
CA TYR A 12 -8.44 -6.24 15.62
C TYR A 12 -7.08 -5.66 16.00
N ILE A 13 -6.12 -6.51 16.36
CA ILE A 13 -4.76 -6.05 16.67
C ILE A 13 -4.07 -5.55 15.41
N LYS A 14 -4.18 -6.27 14.28
CA LYS A 14 -3.65 -5.82 13.00
C LYS A 14 -4.24 -4.47 12.60
N THR A 15 -5.57 -4.31 12.69
CA THR A 15 -6.26 -3.04 12.43
C THR A 15 -5.74 -1.91 13.31
N ALA A 16 -5.60 -2.14 14.61
CA ALA A 16 -5.08 -1.14 15.54
C ALA A 16 -3.63 -0.75 15.24
N LEU A 17 -2.79 -1.70 14.78
CA LEU A 17 -1.41 -1.42 14.40
C LEU A 17 -1.32 -0.55 13.15
N VAL A 18 -2.13 -0.81 12.13
CA VAL A 18 -2.08 -0.09 10.84
C VAL A 18 -2.79 1.27 10.91
N GLY A 19 -4.01 1.31 11.42
CA GLY A 19 -4.85 2.52 11.42
C GLY A 19 -4.91 3.26 12.75
N GLY A 20 -4.60 2.61 13.87
CA GLY A 20 -4.87 3.16 15.21
C GLY A 20 -4.05 4.38 15.59
N THR A 21 -2.87 4.55 14.98
CA THR A 21 -2.00 5.73 15.22
C THR A 21 -2.09 6.78 14.13
N TYR A 22 -2.96 6.58 13.13
CA TYR A 22 -2.99 7.40 11.91
C TYR A 22 -3.19 8.91 12.19
N THR A 23 -3.99 9.26 13.19
CA THR A 23 -4.30 10.66 13.55
C THR A 23 -3.45 11.22 14.69
N LYS A 24 -2.45 10.46 15.17
CA LYS A 24 -1.61 10.85 16.30
C LYS A 24 -0.27 11.35 15.78
N GLU A 25 0.06 12.62 16.00
CA GLU A 25 1.30 13.23 15.47
C GLU A 25 2.59 12.51 15.88
N GLN A 26 2.59 11.87 17.05
CA GLN A 26 3.71 11.05 17.56
C GLN A 26 3.54 9.56 17.24
N GLY A 27 2.56 9.21 16.41
CA GLY A 27 2.25 7.85 16.00
C GLY A 27 3.12 7.39 14.83
N LEU A 28 3.50 6.12 14.83
CA LEU A 28 4.35 5.53 13.79
C LEU A 28 3.74 5.66 12.38
N PHE A 29 2.43 5.49 12.27
CA PHE A 29 1.70 5.62 10.99
C PHE A 29 0.97 6.96 10.88
N TYR A 30 1.48 8.02 11.53
CA TYR A 30 0.86 9.34 11.44
C TYR A 30 0.74 9.80 9.99
N GLY A 31 -0.47 10.18 9.60
CA GLY A 31 -0.79 10.57 8.23
C GLY A 31 -0.31 11.90 7.74
N GLY A 32 0.19 12.74 8.64
CA GLY A 32 0.41 14.15 8.36
C GLY A 32 -0.90 14.95 8.22
N ARG A 33 -0.73 16.24 7.92
CA ARG A 33 -1.81 17.20 7.64
C ARG A 33 -1.82 17.66 6.18
N GLN A 34 -0.79 17.28 5.44
CA GLN A 34 -0.49 17.70 4.08
C GLN A 34 0.43 16.66 3.46
N LEU A 35 0.62 16.74 2.14
CA LEU A 35 1.61 15.93 1.44
C LEU A 35 3.01 16.16 2.01
N GLU A 36 3.74 15.06 2.19
CA GLU A 36 5.15 15.05 2.55
C GLU A 36 5.95 15.81 1.47
N PRO A 37 6.93 16.67 1.82
CA PRO A 37 7.72 17.41 0.82
C PRO A 37 8.33 16.53 -0.27
N SER A 38 8.75 15.30 0.06
CA SER A 38 9.21 14.32 -0.92
C SER A 38 8.16 13.98 -1.99
N HIS A 39 6.90 13.83 -1.59
CA HIS A 39 5.79 13.53 -2.49
C HIS A 39 5.42 14.73 -3.35
N VAL A 40 5.51 15.95 -2.82
CA VAL A 40 5.33 17.19 -3.60
C VAL A 40 6.35 17.26 -4.73
N LEU A 41 7.63 17.02 -4.42
CA LEU A 41 8.70 17.03 -5.41
C LEU A 41 8.51 15.95 -6.49
N LEU A 42 8.16 14.73 -6.10
CA LEU A 42 7.91 13.65 -7.05
C LEU A 42 6.69 13.93 -7.94
N ARG A 43 5.59 14.37 -7.36
CA ARG A 43 4.37 14.76 -8.09
C ARG A 43 4.69 15.85 -9.12
N ASP A 44 5.40 16.90 -8.71
CA ASP A 44 5.71 18.02 -9.59
C ASP A 44 6.64 17.60 -10.72
N PHE A 45 7.64 16.77 -10.42
CA PHE A 45 8.50 16.15 -11.44
C PHE A 45 7.67 15.34 -12.45
N PHE A 46 6.83 14.41 -11.99
CA PHE A 46 6.02 13.59 -12.89
C PHE A 46 5.05 14.42 -13.71
N LYS A 47 4.37 15.40 -13.11
CA LYS A 47 3.46 16.30 -13.82
C LYS A 47 4.18 17.12 -14.88
N GLU A 48 5.41 17.56 -14.61
CA GLU A 48 6.21 18.30 -15.59
C GLU A 48 6.67 17.41 -16.75
N GLN A 49 7.07 16.17 -16.49
CA GLN A 49 7.57 15.27 -17.52
C GLN A 49 6.43 14.61 -18.32
N LEU A 50 5.44 14.05 -17.62
CA LEU A 50 4.30 13.34 -18.21
C LEU A 50 3.29 14.31 -18.84
N GLY A 51 3.19 15.55 -18.34
CA GLY A 51 2.31 16.60 -18.89
C GLY A 51 2.69 17.06 -20.31
N LYS A 52 3.78 16.53 -20.87
CA LYS A 52 4.24 16.76 -22.25
C LYS A 52 3.98 15.55 -23.16
N VAL A 53 3.47 14.44 -22.62
CA VAL A 53 3.35 13.15 -23.30
C VAL A 53 1.87 12.75 -23.37
N PRO A 54 1.16 13.00 -24.48
CA PRO A 54 -0.20 12.49 -24.63
C PRO A 54 -0.17 10.97 -24.72
N ALA A 55 -1.03 10.30 -23.95
CA ALA A 55 -1.13 8.85 -23.94
C ALA A 55 -2.61 8.42 -23.93
N GLN A 56 -2.98 7.48 -24.80
CA GLN A 56 -4.36 6.97 -24.86
C GLN A 56 -4.60 5.86 -23.83
N GLU A 57 -3.55 5.12 -23.49
CA GLU A 57 -3.58 4.03 -22.53
C GLU A 57 -2.40 4.18 -21.59
N ILE A 58 -2.65 4.05 -20.29
CA ILE A 58 -1.62 4.26 -19.27
C ILE A 58 -1.80 3.20 -18.20
N ALA A 59 -0.74 2.42 -17.97
CA ALA A 59 -0.63 1.47 -16.89
C ALA A 59 0.34 1.99 -15.84
N TRP A 60 -0.04 1.90 -14.56
CA TRP A 60 0.83 2.25 -13.45
C TRP A 60 0.92 1.08 -12.47
N VAL A 61 2.14 0.60 -12.23
CA VAL A 61 2.41 -0.45 -11.25
C VAL A 61 3.19 0.16 -10.09
N ASP A 62 2.58 0.16 -8.91
CA ASP A 62 3.14 0.69 -7.68
C ASP A 62 3.48 -0.46 -6.74
N VAL A 63 4.78 -0.74 -6.54
CA VAL A 63 5.24 -1.95 -5.86
C VAL A 63 5.59 -1.65 -4.40
N HIS A 64 5.05 -2.48 -3.51
CA HIS A 64 5.16 -2.36 -2.06
C HIS A 64 5.46 -3.71 -1.41
N THR A 65 5.75 -3.67 -0.12
CA THR A 65 5.96 -4.85 0.72
C THR A 65 5.22 -4.68 2.05
N GLY A 66 4.57 -5.74 2.53
CA GLY A 66 4.01 -5.79 3.89
C GLY A 66 2.76 -6.65 4.03
N LEU A 67 1.98 -6.84 2.96
CA LEU A 67 0.71 -7.56 3.02
C LEU A 67 0.78 -8.97 2.46
N GLY A 68 0.16 -9.91 3.17
CA GLY A 68 0.02 -11.30 2.74
C GLY A 68 1.17 -12.22 3.16
N PRO A 69 1.16 -13.48 2.69
CA PRO A 69 2.20 -14.46 3.00
C PRO A 69 3.58 -14.12 2.39
N PRO A 70 4.70 -14.62 2.96
CA PRO A 70 6.04 -14.32 2.47
C PRO A 70 6.23 -14.60 0.96
N GLY A 71 6.49 -13.53 0.19
CA GLY A 71 6.74 -13.59 -1.25
C GLY A 71 5.51 -13.84 -2.11
N VAL A 72 4.31 -13.81 -1.52
CA VAL A 72 3.03 -13.84 -2.24
C VAL A 72 2.50 -12.42 -2.28
N ASP A 73 2.05 -11.97 -3.45
CA ASP A 73 1.52 -10.63 -3.63
C ASP A 73 0.02 -10.53 -3.34
N VAL A 74 -0.40 -9.33 -3.02
CA VAL A 74 -1.77 -8.86 -3.03
C VAL A 74 -1.84 -7.73 -4.03
N LEU A 75 -2.74 -7.83 -5.01
CA LEU A 75 -3.03 -6.72 -5.91
C LEU A 75 -4.16 -5.88 -5.34
N LEU A 76 -3.94 -4.58 -5.25
CA LEU A 76 -4.90 -3.60 -4.80
C LEU A 76 -5.15 -2.63 -5.96
N GLY A 77 -6.40 -2.19 -6.09
CA GLY A 77 -6.81 -1.31 -7.17
C GLY A 77 -8.08 -0.55 -6.79
N SER A 78 -8.56 0.28 -7.71
CA SER A 78 -9.84 0.96 -7.53
C SER A 78 -11.00 0.01 -7.76
N GLY A 79 -12.07 0.16 -6.99
CA GLY A 79 -13.31 -0.60 -7.19
C GLY A 79 -13.93 -0.33 -8.56
N LEU A 80 -13.67 0.85 -9.14
CA LEU A 80 -14.10 1.22 -10.49
C LEU A 80 -13.41 0.39 -11.58
N ASP A 81 -12.18 -0.08 -11.30
CA ASP A 81 -11.36 -0.82 -12.26
C ASP A 81 -11.40 -2.34 -11.99
N LYS A 82 -12.21 -2.80 -11.02
CA LYS A 82 -12.27 -4.20 -10.56
C LYS A 82 -12.47 -5.19 -11.70
N GLN A 83 -13.42 -4.94 -12.60
CA GLN A 83 -13.71 -5.84 -13.72
C GLN A 83 -12.51 -5.97 -14.67
N GLN A 84 -11.84 -4.84 -14.98
CA GLN A 84 -10.66 -4.84 -15.83
C GLN A 84 -9.49 -5.55 -15.12
N MET A 85 -9.32 -5.30 -13.82
CA MET A 85 -8.32 -5.97 -12.98
C MET A 85 -8.52 -7.49 -12.91
N GLU A 86 -9.75 -7.96 -12.75
CA GLU A 86 -10.08 -9.39 -12.74
C GLU A 86 -9.88 -10.04 -14.11
N ALA A 87 -10.07 -9.29 -15.20
CA ALA A 87 -9.79 -9.78 -16.55
C ALA A 87 -8.29 -9.91 -16.83
N ILE A 88 -7.47 -8.96 -16.36
CA ILE A 88 -6.00 -8.98 -16.53
C ILE A 88 -5.36 -10.00 -15.57
N PHE A 89 -5.88 -10.07 -14.34
CA PHE A 89 -5.37 -10.88 -13.24
C PHE A 89 -6.45 -11.82 -12.70
N PRO A 90 -6.83 -12.86 -13.46
CA PRO A 90 -7.78 -13.83 -12.96
C PRO A 90 -7.22 -14.51 -11.72
N LYS A 91 -8.11 -14.82 -10.76
CA LYS A 91 -7.77 -15.61 -9.59
C LYS A 91 -7.16 -16.95 -10.02
N VAL A 92 -6.07 -17.34 -9.38
CA VAL A 92 -5.43 -18.64 -9.56
C VAL A 92 -5.40 -19.32 -8.20
N GLU A 93 -6.21 -20.37 -8.04
CA GLU A 93 -6.31 -21.09 -6.76
C GLU A 93 -4.94 -21.60 -6.30
N GLY A 94 -4.58 -21.30 -5.05
CA GLY A 94 -3.28 -21.67 -4.48
C GLY A 94 -2.10 -20.79 -4.88
N GLU A 95 -2.27 -19.83 -5.79
CA GLU A 95 -1.20 -18.94 -6.24
C GLU A 95 -1.52 -17.45 -6.03
N PHE A 96 -2.74 -17.02 -6.40
CA PHE A 96 -3.18 -15.63 -6.32
C PHE A 96 -4.68 -15.55 -6.05
N ASP A 97 -5.05 -14.96 -4.92
CA ASP A 97 -6.44 -14.93 -4.43
C ASP A 97 -7.33 -13.86 -5.09
N GLY A 98 -6.83 -13.14 -6.10
CA GLY A 98 -7.56 -12.10 -6.83
C GLY A 98 -7.27 -10.67 -6.34
N CYS A 99 -7.70 -9.66 -7.11
CA CYS A 99 -7.56 -8.26 -6.72
C CYS A 99 -8.42 -7.94 -5.49
N GLN A 100 -7.83 -7.21 -4.53
CA GLN A 100 -8.52 -6.52 -3.46
C GLN A 100 -8.79 -5.07 -3.87
N CYS A 101 -9.75 -4.90 -4.76
CA CYS A 101 -10.08 -3.62 -5.36
C CYS A 101 -11.01 -2.72 -4.49
N GLU A 102 -11.34 -3.14 -3.27
CA GLU A 102 -12.18 -2.39 -2.31
C GLU A 102 -11.38 -1.88 -1.09
N ALA A 103 -10.06 -2.10 -1.11
CA ALA A 103 -9.14 -1.92 0.01
C ALA A 103 -8.91 -0.46 0.45
N PHE A 104 -8.87 0.45 -0.52
CA PHE A 104 -8.69 1.87 -0.28
C PHE A 104 -10.01 2.55 -0.63
N GLY A 105 -10.73 3.06 0.37
CA GLY A 105 -11.93 3.83 0.12
C GLY A 105 -11.67 4.91 -0.94
N VAL A 106 -12.64 5.21 -1.79
CA VAL A 106 -12.59 6.05 -3.01
C VAL A 106 -12.23 7.53 -2.71
N ARG A 107 -11.14 7.78 -2.00
CA ARG A 107 -10.80 9.06 -1.41
C ARG A 107 -9.33 9.32 -1.74
N GLY A 108 -9.15 9.92 -2.91
CA GLY A 108 -7.85 10.35 -3.43
C GLY A 108 -7.11 11.27 -2.46
N VAL A 109 -5.83 11.51 -2.80
CA VAL A 109 -4.83 12.26 -2.03
C VAL A 109 -5.35 13.57 -1.44
N ASP A 110 -6.22 14.28 -2.14
CA ASP A 110 -6.65 15.63 -1.74
C ASP A 110 -7.69 15.68 -0.61
N ARG A 111 -8.40 14.58 -0.32
CA ARG A 111 -9.52 14.60 0.65
C ARG A 111 -9.08 14.78 2.11
N ARG A 112 -7.77 14.82 2.39
CA ARG A 112 -7.23 14.88 3.75
C ARG A 112 -6.36 16.10 4.09
N CYS A 113 -6.39 17.14 3.27
CA CYS A 113 -5.77 18.44 3.59
C CYS A 113 -6.69 19.36 4.43
N GLY A 114 -7.76 18.85 5.05
CA GLY A 114 -8.75 19.63 5.82
C GLY A 114 -9.13 19.01 7.17
N GLN A 115 -9.68 19.81 8.08
CA GLN A 115 -10.20 19.37 9.37
C GLN A 115 -11.46 18.51 9.15
N GLY A 116 -11.35 17.20 9.33
CA GLY A 116 -12.49 16.27 9.29
C GLY A 116 -12.18 15.01 10.08
N GLU A 117 -13.08 14.61 10.97
CA GLU A 117 -12.98 13.35 11.70
C GLU A 117 -13.11 12.17 10.73
N LEU A 118 -12.26 11.15 10.91
CA LEU A 118 -12.43 9.88 10.23
C LEU A 118 -13.75 9.27 10.67
N GLU A 119 -14.66 8.96 9.75
CA GLU A 119 -15.85 8.14 10.06
C GLU A 119 -15.41 6.69 10.36
N VAL A 120 -15.02 6.44 11.61
CA VAL A 120 -14.49 5.15 12.10
C VAL A 120 -15.60 4.09 12.25
N ASN A 121 -16.87 4.50 12.26
CA ASN A 121 -17.97 3.69 12.81
C ASN A 121 -18.69 2.74 11.82
N ASN A 122 -18.38 2.77 10.53
CA ASN A 122 -19.08 1.94 9.52
C ASN A 122 -18.22 0.85 8.87
N ALA A 123 -16.95 0.72 9.26
CA ALA A 123 -16.09 -0.34 8.75
C ALA A 123 -16.47 -1.69 9.38
N LYS A 124 -17.09 -2.58 8.58
CA LYS A 124 -17.28 -3.98 8.96
C LYS A 124 -15.90 -4.63 9.08
N PHE A 125 -15.69 -5.42 10.13
CA PHE A 125 -14.49 -6.25 10.28
C PHE A 125 -14.21 -7.04 9.00
N SER A 126 -13.04 -6.82 8.41
CA SER A 126 -12.58 -7.54 7.23
C SER A 126 -11.43 -8.48 7.62
N SER A 127 -11.46 -9.71 7.11
CA SER A 127 -10.33 -10.64 7.16
C SER A 127 -9.36 -10.45 5.99
N SER A 128 -9.60 -9.47 5.11
CA SER A 128 -8.74 -9.19 3.96
C SER A 128 -7.34 -8.75 4.38
N GLN A 129 -6.39 -8.94 3.47
CA GLN A 129 -5.01 -8.51 3.64
C GLN A 129 -4.94 -6.98 3.77
N SER A 130 -5.86 -6.24 3.14
CA SER A 130 -6.00 -4.79 3.27
C SER A 130 -6.76 -4.27 4.50
N ALA A 131 -7.30 -5.15 5.36
CA ALA A 131 -8.08 -4.71 6.51
C ALA A 131 -7.28 -3.79 7.45
N GLY A 132 -7.89 -2.68 7.87
CA GLY A 132 -7.32 -1.60 8.66
C GLY A 132 -7.00 -0.33 7.85
N TYR A 133 -6.83 -0.43 6.53
CA TYR A 133 -6.56 0.74 5.68
C TYR A 133 -7.79 1.60 5.42
N GLU A 134 -9.01 1.11 5.68
CA GLU A 134 -10.25 1.89 5.62
C GLU A 134 -10.29 3.06 6.62
N TYR A 135 -9.47 3.00 7.66
CA TYR A 135 -9.22 4.09 8.61
C TYR A 135 -8.14 5.07 8.14
N THR A 136 -7.61 4.83 6.94
CA THR A 136 -6.68 5.69 6.24
C THR A 136 -7.34 6.25 4.96
N VAL A 137 -6.64 7.14 4.29
CA VAL A 137 -6.97 8.10 3.24
C VAL A 137 -5.65 8.71 2.74
N GLY A 138 -5.66 9.30 1.56
CA GLY A 138 -4.43 9.76 0.94
C GLY A 138 -3.62 8.65 0.28
N ALA A 139 -4.31 7.63 -0.23
CA ALA A 139 -3.70 6.65 -1.11
C ALA A 139 -3.50 7.24 -2.51
N LEU A 140 -2.41 6.84 -3.17
CA LEU A 140 -2.20 7.08 -4.59
C LEU A 140 -3.32 6.41 -5.38
N SER A 141 -4.01 7.15 -6.24
CA SER A 141 -5.10 6.63 -7.08
C SER A 141 -4.83 6.87 -8.55
N GLY A 142 -5.39 6.02 -9.42
CA GLY A 142 -5.30 6.20 -10.87
C GLY A 142 -5.85 7.55 -11.33
N ASP A 143 -6.92 8.04 -10.70
CA ASP A 143 -7.48 9.36 -11.00
C ASP A 143 -6.47 10.48 -10.74
N TRP A 144 -5.76 10.44 -9.61
CA TRP A 144 -4.76 11.46 -9.28
C TRP A 144 -3.54 11.41 -10.20
N VAL A 145 -3.09 10.21 -10.57
CA VAL A 145 -1.99 10.04 -11.55
C VAL A 145 -2.42 10.50 -12.95
N THR A 146 -3.70 10.33 -13.31
CA THR A 146 -4.24 10.80 -14.61
C THR A 146 -4.10 12.31 -14.76
N GLU A 147 -4.20 13.08 -13.67
CA GLU A 147 -4.03 14.55 -13.68
C GLU A 147 -2.61 15.00 -14.04
N TRP A 148 -1.64 14.09 -14.08
CA TRP A 148 -0.25 14.39 -14.45
C TRP A 148 -0.02 14.37 -15.96
N PHE A 149 -0.99 13.88 -16.74
CA PHE A 149 -0.93 13.79 -18.19
C PHE A 149 -1.71 14.94 -18.85
N PRO A 150 -1.45 15.25 -20.15
CA PRO A 150 -2.20 16.26 -20.88
C PRO A 150 -3.71 15.97 -20.89
N LYS A 151 -4.53 17.02 -20.88
CA LYS A 151 -5.98 16.90 -21.09
C LYS A 151 -6.25 16.15 -22.41
N GLY A 152 -7.14 15.15 -22.34
CA GLY A 152 -7.44 14.27 -23.46
C GLY A 152 -6.64 12.95 -23.47
N SER A 153 -5.70 12.77 -22.54
CA SER A 153 -5.09 11.47 -22.28
C SER A 153 -6.10 10.50 -21.66
N GLY A 154 -5.84 9.19 -21.82
CA GLY A 154 -6.64 8.13 -21.22
C GLY A 154 -6.54 8.10 -19.70
N LYS A 155 -7.49 7.41 -19.07
CA LYS A 155 -7.47 7.16 -17.62
C LYS A 155 -6.33 6.18 -17.31
N VAL A 156 -5.61 6.44 -16.22
CA VAL A 156 -4.57 5.54 -15.71
C VAL A 156 -5.21 4.35 -15.02
N LEU A 157 -4.87 3.14 -15.47
CA LEU A 157 -5.09 1.92 -14.71
C LEU A 157 -3.95 1.73 -13.72
N LEU A 158 -4.23 1.96 -12.44
CA LEU A 158 -3.24 1.84 -11.37
C LEU A 158 -3.43 0.55 -10.57
N VAL A 159 -2.35 -0.20 -10.40
CA VAL A 159 -2.26 -1.40 -9.58
C VAL A 159 -1.21 -1.21 -8.52
N GLN A 160 -1.59 -1.36 -7.27
CA GLN A 160 -0.63 -1.48 -6.17
C GLN A 160 -0.37 -2.97 -5.95
N GLN A 161 0.90 -3.37 -5.99
CA GLN A 161 1.33 -4.74 -5.78
C GLN A 161 2.09 -4.83 -4.46
N GLU A 162 1.47 -5.44 -3.46
CA GLU A 162 2.02 -5.58 -2.11
C GLU A 162 2.53 -6.99 -1.88
N PHE A 163 3.82 -7.17 -1.64
CA PHE A 163 4.40 -8.49 -1.34
C PHE A 163 4.46 -8.77 0.16
N GLY A 164 4.00 -9.95 0.57
CA GLY A 164 4.08 -10.36 1.97
C GLY A 164 5.52 -10.59 2.42
N THR A 165 5.80 -10.29 3.69
CA THR A 165 7.15 -10.30 4.27
C THR A 165 7.23 -11.28 5.43
N LEU A 166 7.54 -10.84 6.65
CA LEU A 166 7.48 -11.67 7.85
C LEU A 166 6.03 -11.81 8.33
N ALA A 167 5.77 -12.80 9.20
CA ALA A 167 4.49 -12.92 9.88
C ALA A 167 4.12 -11.60 10.59
N SER A 168 2.86 -11.19 10.56
CA SER A 168 2.49 -9.82 10.98
C SER A 168 2.78 -9.51 12.45
N LEU A 169 2.83 -10.51 13.34
CA LEU A 169 3.28 -10.29 14.73
C LEU A 169 4.78 -9.97 14.82
N SER A 170 5.60 -10.55 13.92
CA SER A 170 7.02 -10.22 13.81
C SER A 170 7.21 -8.82 13.24
N VAL A 171 6.44 -8.46 12.20
CA VAL A 171 6.43 -7.09 11.64
C VAL A 171 6.01 -6.07 12.71
N ALA A 172 4.93 -6.36 13.44
CA ALA A 172 4.45 -5.51 14.54
C ALA A 172 5.51 -5.31 15.63
N ARG A 173 6.22 -6.38 16.01
CA ARG A 173 7.32 -6.28 16.97
C ARG A 173 8.47 -5.42 16.44
N ALA A 174 8.86 -5.59 15.18
CA ALA A 174 9.91 -4.80 14.57
C ALA A 174 9.57 -3.30 14.57
N LEU A 175 8.36 -2.96 14.14
CA LEU A 175 7.83 -1.60 14.16
C LEU A 175 7.82 -0.99 15.59
N MET A 176 7.41 -1.76 16.59
CA MET A 176 7.44 -1.31 18.00
C MET A 176 8.86 -1.07 18.52
N LEU A 177 9.83 -1.90 18.12
CA LEU A 177 11.23 -1.75 18.52
C LEU A 177 11.86 -0.51 17.88
N GLU A 178 11.67 -0.33 16.57
CA GLU A 178 12.16 0.88 15.89
C GLU A 178 11.53 2.14 16.48
N ASN A 179 10.21 2.14 16.70
CA ASN A 179 9.51 3.28 17.29
C ASN A 179 10.01 3.60 18.72
N THR A 180 10.31 2.57 19.51
CA THR A 180 10.93 2.73 20.84
C THR A 180 12.31 3.38 20.72
N GLY A 181 13.13 2.89 19.79
CA GLY A 181 14.44 3.48 19.50
C GLY A 181 14.36 4.93 19.04
N PHE A 182 13.43 5.25 18.15
CA PHE A 182 13.19 6.60 17.66
C PHE A 182 12.90 7.60 18.79
N HIS A 183 12.04 7.21 19.75
CA HIS A 183 11.63 8.10 20.85
C HIS A 183 12.61 8.15 22.03
N TYR A 184 13.26 7.02 22.35
CA TYR A 184 14.02 6.89 23.61
C TYR A 184 15.52 6.66 23.42
N ASP A 185 15.99 6.35 22.20
CA ASP A 185 17.38 6.04 21.91
C ASP A 185 17.81 6.51 20.51
N ARG A 186 17.44 7.77 20.20
CA ARG A 186 17.61 8.36 18.86
C ARG A 186 19.07 8.38 18.38
N GLY A 187 20.03 8.42 19.30
CA GLY A 187 21.46 8.37 18.98
C GLY A 187 21.90 7.06 18.31
N ASN A 188 21.17 5.97 18.54
CA ASN A 188 21.43 4.65 17.96
C ASN A 188 20.38 4.26 16.90
N HIS A 189 19.70 5.23 16.28
CA HIS A 189 18.60 4.95 15.35
C HIS A 189 19.02 4.06 14.16
N ASP A 190 20.28 4.12 13.74
CA ASP A 190 20.81 3.23 12.68
C ASP A 190 20.76 1.75 13.05
N PHE A 191 20.87 1.41 14.34
CA PHE A 191 20.63 0.05 14.82
C PHE A 191 19.13 -0.27 14.80
N TRP A 192 18.30 0.62 15.35
CA TRP A 192 16.85 0.40 15.49
C TRP A 192 16.12 0.23 14.15
N ARG A 193 16.50 1.00 13.13
CA ARG A 193 15.91 0.89 11.78
C ARG A 193 16.16 -0.46 11.09
N THR A 194 17.17 -1.22 11.53
CA THR A 194 17.45 -2.55 10.95
C THR A 194 16.31 -3.53 11.19
N PHE A 195 15.60 -3.43 12.33
CA PHE A 195 14.46 -4.28 12.62
C PHE A 195 13.35 -4.10 11.59
N THR A 196 12.99 -2.87 11.28
CA THR A 196 11.96 -2.57 10.27
C THR A 196 12.46 -2.91 8.87
N GLN A 197 13.71 -2.58 8.54
CA GLN A 197 14.28 -2.96 7.24
C GLN A 197 14.18 -4.47 7.00
N ASP A 198 14.59 -5.30 7.96
CA ASP A 198 14.56 -6.75 7.81
C ASP A 198 13.15 -7.34 7.92
N ALA A 199 12.22 -6.63 8.56
CA ALA A 199 10.80 -7.01 8.59
C ALA A 199 10.09 -6.79 7.25
N PHE A 200 10.52 -5.80 6.47
CA PHE A 200 9.92 -5.46 5.17
C PHE A 200 10.74 -5.95 3.95
N TYR A 201 12.01 -6.31 4.14
CA TYR A 201 12.86 -6.88 3.11
C TYR A 201 13.44 -8.24 3.55
N VAL A 202 12.75 -9.33 3.18
CA VAL A 202 13.17 -10.68 3.55
C VAL A 202 14.37 -11.11 2.70
N ARG A 203 15.54 -11.20 3.33
CA ARG A 203 16.83 -11.41 2.66
C ARG A 203 17.12 -12.87 2.27
N THR A 204 16.14 -13.56 1.70
CA THR A 204 16.32 -14.94 1.19
C THR A 204 16.18 -14.96 -0.32
N ASP A 205 16.96 -15.80 -0.99
CA ASP A 205 16.90 -15.92 -2.45
C ASP A 205 15.52 -16.40 -2.91
N VAL A 206 14.89 -17.31 -2.15
CA VAL A 206 13.53 -17.79 -2.40
C VAL A 206 12.50 -16.65 -2.38
N TRP A 207 12.57 -15.73 -1.41
CA TRP A 207 11.64 -14.61 -1.36
C TRP A 207 11.87 -13.66 -2.53
N LYS A 208 13.13 -13.31 -2.81
CA LYS A 208 13.51 -12.41 -3.92
C LYS A 208 13.09 -12.98 -5.28
N GLU A 209 13.29 -14.28 -5.50
CA GLU A 209 12.88 -14.97 -6.72
C GLU A 209 11.36 -14.89 -6.92
N LYS A 210 10.58 -15.13 -5.87
CA LYS A 210 9.12 -14.99 -5.92
C LYS A 210 8.68 -13.57 -6.26
N VAL A 211 9.27 -12.57 -5.59
CA VAL A 211 9.00 -11.14 -5.84
C VAL A 211 9.32 -10.77 -7.28
N LEU A 212 10.51 -11.13 -7.78
CA LEU A 212 10.93 -10.83 -9.15
C LEU A 212 10.03 -11.51 -10.18
N ARG A 213 9.78 -12.82 -10.02
CA ARG A 213 8.93 -13.59 -10.95
C ARG A 213 7.53 -12.99 -11.05
N ARG A 214 6.91 -12.72 -9.89
CA ARG A 214 5.53 -12.23 -9.84
C ARG A 214 5.41 -10.75 -10.20
N GLY A 215 6.38 -9.93 -9.82
CA GLY A 215 6.46 -8.53 -10.25
C GLY A 215 6.60 -8.41 -11.76
N MET A 216 7.44 -9.24 -12.37
CA MET A 216 7.59 -9.29 -13.83
C MET A 216 6.32 -9.78 -14.52
N ASP A 217 5.63 -10.79 -13.98
CA ASP A 217 4.35 -11.25 -14.53
C ASP A 217 3.28 -10.14 -14.51
N VAL A 218 3.17 -9.39 -13.41
CA VAL A 218 2.25 -8.23 -13.34
C VAL A 218 2.63 -7.16 -14.35
N PHE A 219 3.90 -6.78 -14.40
CA PHE A 219 4.40 -5.79 -15.35
C PHE A 219 4.11 -6.19 -16.80
N GLN A 220 4.39 -7.44 -17.17
CA GLN A 220 4.17 -7.95 -18.53
C GLN A 220 2.68 -7.98 -18.91
N LYS A 221 1.80 -8.38 -17.99
CA LYS A 221 0.35 -8.38 -18.21
C LYS A 221 -0.20 -6.97 -18.41
N MET A 222 0.25 -6.02 -17.59
CA MET A 222 -0.11 -4.61 -17.75
C MET A 222 0.41 -4.05 -19.08
N ALA A 223 1.66 -4.34 -19.45
CA ALA A 223 2.24 -3.89 -20.71
C ALA A 223 1.51 -4.46 -21.94
N LYS A 224 1.09 -5.73 -21.88
CA LYS A 224 0.32 -6.38 -22.96
C LYS A 224 -1.03 -5.71 -23.18
N MET A 225 -1.68 -5.24 -22.11
CA MET A 225 -2.95 -4.50 -22.20
C MET A 225 -2.80 -3.16 -22.94
N LEU A 226 -1.62 -2.53 -22.91
CA LEU A 226 -1.34 -1.30 -23.67
C LEU A 226 -1.08 -1.53 -25.18
N SER A 227 -1.09 -2.79 -25.61
CA SER A 227 -0.74 -3.19 -26.99
C SER A 227 -1.90 -3.85 -27.74
N SER A 228 -3.09 -3.87 -27.13
CA SER A 228 -4.29 -4.56 -27.62
C SER A 228 -5.34 -3.59 -28.11
#